data_AF-A0A9D6I3K4-F1
#
_entry.id   AF-A0A9D6I3K4-F1
#
_cell.length_a   1.000
_cell.length_b   1.000
_cell.length_c   1.000
_cell.angle_alpha   90.00
_cell.angle_beta   90.00
_cell.angle_gamma   90.00
#
_symmetry.space_group_name_H-M   'P 1'
#
loop_
_entity.id
_entity.type
_entity.pdbx_description
1 polymer ?
#
loop_
_entity_poly.entity_id
_entity_poly.type
_entity_poly.pdbx_seq_one_letter_code
_entity_poly.pdbx_strand_id
1 'polypeptide(L)'
;MKVAALAIVILGWGLWAFLSKLAQGQIGWRTAALAYSAAQTALLLAFWRPEPARVPLGYATAAAAGLAIGVGTLFFFRLLTTEKAGPLLATTASYPIVAALLAWGLLAEPLSPREWLGILLVVGGVIALQWR
;
A
#
# COMPACT_ATOMS: atom_id res chain seq x y z
N MET A 1 21.95 -5.38 -5.59
CA MET A 1 20.82 -4.68 -6.26
C MET A 1 19.48 -4.85 -5.54
N LYS A 2 19.03 -6.07 -5.21
CA LYS A 2 17.75 -6.32 -4.49
C LYS A 2 17.60 -5.53 -3.18
N VAL A 3 18.62 -5.53 -2.33
CA VAL A 3 18.59 -4.82 -1.03
C VAL A 3 18.41 -3.31 -1.20
N ALA A 4 19.11 -2.71 -2.16
CA ALA A 4 18.99 -1.28 -2.45
C ALA A 4 17.60 -0.91 -2.97
N ALA A 5 17.02 -1.72 -3.86
CA ALA A 5 15.65 -1.52 -4.35
C ALA A 5 14.62 -1.62 -3.20
N LEU A 6 14.77 -2.60 -2.31
CA LEU A 6 13.92 -2.72 -1.12
C LEU A 6 14.03 -1.51 -0.20
N ALA A 7 15.25 -1.00 0.02
CA ALA A 7 15.46 0.21 0.81
C ALA A 7 14.76 1.42 0.20
N ILE A 8 14.83 1.61 -1.13
CA ILE A 8 14.14 2.69 -1.83
C ILE A 8 12.62 2.57 -1.65
N VAL A 9 12.06 1.36 -1.76
CA VAL A 9 10.63 1.12 -1.52
C VAL A 9 10.26 1.50 -0.09
N ILE A 10 10.98 0.99 0.92
CA ILE A 10 10.69 1.27 2.33
C ILE A 10 10.76 2.77 2.63
N LEU A 11 11.81 3.45 2.16
CA LEU A 11 11.98 4.89 2.35
C LEU A 11 10.90 5.69 1.63
N GLY A 12 10.57 5.31 0.39
CA GLY A 12 9.51 5.95 -0.39
C GLY A 12 8.14 5.85 0.28
N TRP A 13 7.78 4.67 0.77
CA TRP A 13 6.51 4.44 1.48
C TRP A 13 6.47 5.16 2.84
N GLY A 14 7.57 5.15 3.58
CA GLY A 14 7.67 5.90 4.83
C GLY A 14 7.54 7.41 4.64
N LEU A 15 8.27 7.97 3.66
CA LEU A 15 8.21 9.39 3.33
C LEU A 15 6.82 9.80 2.83
N TRP A 16 6.21 9.00 1.97
CA TRP A 16 4.84 9.22 1.49
C TRP A 16 3.86 9.40 2.64
N ALA A 17 3.90 8.51 3.63
CA ALA A 17 2.96 8.55 4.72
C ALA A 17 3.14 9.77 5.63
N PHE A 18 4.39 10.13 5.93
CA PHE A 18 4.72 11.34 6.68
C PHE A 18 4.22 12.60 5.95
N LEU A 19 4.55 12.74 4.66
CA LEU A 19 4.11 13.87 3.85
C LEU A 19 2.58 13.91 3.70
N SER A 20 1.92 12.76 3.62
CA SER A 20 0.46 12.66 3.56
C SER A 20 -0.20 13.22 4.82
N LYS A 21 0.31 12.86 6.00
CA LYS A 21 -0.16 13.39 7.30
C LYS A 21 0.07 14.90 7.40
N LEU A 22 1.22 15.39 6.94
CA LEU A 22 1.54 16.82 6.94
C LEU A 22 0.60 17.60 6.02
N ALA A 23 0.45 17.13 4.78
CA ALA A 23 -0.38 17.79 3.76
C ALA A 23 -1.84 17.86 4.21
N GLN A 24 -2.43 16.77 4.69
CA GLN A 24 -3.84 16.79 5.09
C GLN A 24 -4.13 17.76 6.25
N GLY A 25 -3.14 18.05 7.11
CA GLY A 25 -3.29 19.00 8.20
C GLY A 25 -3.39 20.45 7.71
N GLN A 26 -2.91 20.70 6.49
CA GLN A 26 -2.88 22.04 5.87
C GLN A 26 -4.01 22.24 4.87
N ILE A 27 -4.32 21.24 4.04
CA ILE A 27 -5.26 21.37 2.91
C ILE A 27 -6.50 20.48 3.03
N GLY A 28 -6.63 19.74 4.14
CA GLY A 28 -7.70 18.77 4.36
C GLY A 28 -7.44 17.42 3.67
N TRP A 29 -7.99 16.35 4.23
CA TRP A 29 -7.69 14.98 3.79
C TRP A 29 -8.16 14.66 2.37
N ARG A 30 -9.31 15.20 1.93
CA ARG A 30 -9.84 14.98 0.57
C ARG A 30 -8.94 15.61 -0.49
N THR A 31 -8.56 16.87 -0.27
CA THR A 31 -7.66 17.61 -1.16
C THR A 31 -6.28 16.97 -1.19
N ALA A 32 -5.76 16.54 -0.03
CA ALA A 32 -4.48 15.85 0.06
C ALA A 32 -4.50 14.49 -0.67
N ALA A 33 -5.57 13.70 -0.52
CA ALA A 33 -5.72 12.43 -1.25
C ALA A 33 -5.81 12.64 -2.77
N LEU A 34 -6.51 13.69 -3.22
CA LEU A 34 -6.61 14.03 -4.63
C LEU A 34 -5.25 14.50 -5.19
N ALA A 35 -4.57 15.41 -4.49
CA ALA A 35 -3.27 15.93 -4.89
C ALA A 35 -2.21 14.81 -4.95
N TYR A 36 -2.20 13.91 -3.97
CA TYR A 36 -1.36 12.70 -3.98
C TYR A 36 -1.64 11.83 -5.21
N SER A 37 -2.91 11.49 -5.46
CA SER A 37 -3.31 10.64 -6.59
C SER A 37 -2.95 11.26 -7.94
N ALA A 38 -3.13 12.57 -8.08
CA ALA A 38 -2.76 13.31 -9.28
C ALA A 38 -1.25 13.32 -9.52
N ALA A 39 -0.45 13.61 -8.48
CA ALA A 39 1.01 13.60 -8.58
C ALA A 39 1.55 12.20 -8.89
N GLN A 40 0.99 11.16 -8.29
CA GLN A 40 1.36 9.77 -8.59
C GLN A 40 1.03 9.40 -10.04
N THR A 41 -0.16 9.78 -10.52
CA THR A 41 -0.57 9.51 -11.91
C THR A 41 0.35 10.25 -12.90
N ALA A 42 0.65 11.53 -12.63
CA ALA A 42 1.57 12.31 -13.46
C ALA A 42 2.98 11.68 -13.52
N LEU A 43 3.49 11.17 -12.39
CA LEU A 43 4.75 10.45 -12.33
C LEU A 43 4.70 9.18 -13.18
N LEU A 44 3.66 8.36 -13.04
CA LEU A 44 3.50 7.13 -13.83
C LEU A 44 3.44 7.41 -15.33
N LEU A 45 2.74 8.48 -15.75
CA LEU A 45 2.68 8.91 -17.14
C LEU A 45 4.05 9.36 -17.67
N ALA A 46 4.85 10.06 -16.84
CA ALA A 46 6.20 10.49 -17.22
C ALA A 46 7.16 9.31 -17.47
N PHE A 47 6.93 8.17 -16.82
CA PHE A 47 7.70 6.93 -17.01
C PHE A 47 7.03 5.94 -17.96
N TRP A 48 5.84 6.24 -18.49
CA TRP A 48 5.09 5.30 -19.30
C TRP A 48 5.81 5.01 -20.62
N ARG A 49 5.98 3.72 -20.90
CA ARG A 49 6.46 3.20 -22.18
C ARG A 49 5.47 2.12 -22.63
N PRO A 50 4.88 2.23 -23.83
CA PRO A 50 3.93 1.23 -24.29
C PRO A 50 4.65 -0.11 -24.51
N GLU A 51 4.13 -1.15 -23.87
CA GLU A 51 4.54 -2.53 -24.11
C GLU A 51 3.40 -3.29 -24.81
N PRO A 52 3.68 -4.29 -25.65
CA PRO A 52 2.64 -5.09 -26.29
C PRO A 52 1.78 -5.77 -25.22
N ALA A 53 0.51 -5.38 -25.13
CA ALA A 53 -0.42 -6.01 -24.21
C ALA A 53 -0.64 -7.47 -24.64
N ARG A 54 -0.19 -8.41 -23.81
CA ARG A 54 -0.27 -9.84 -24.11
C ARG A 54 -1.71 -10.38 -23.99
N VAL A 55 -2.55 -9.79 -23.13
CA VAL A 55 -3.90 -10.28 -22.83
C VAL A 55 -4.86 -9.13 -22.43
N PRO A 56 -6.09 -9.05 -22.98
CA PRO A 56 -7.10 -8.06 -22.58
C PRO A 56 -7.48 -8.08 -21.09
N LEU A 57 -7.43 -9.27 -20.46
CA LEU A 57 -7.67 -9.45 -19.01
C LEU A 57 -6.68 -8.68 -18.13
N GLY A 58 -5.48 -8.37 -18.65
CA GLY A 58 -4.48 -7.55 -17.96
C GLY A 58 -5.01 -6.15 -17.64
N TYR A 59 -5.81 -5.54 -18.53
CA TYR A 59 -6.40 -4.24 -18.28
C TYR A 59 -7.45 -4.28 -17.18
N ALA A 60 -8.30 -5.32 -17.15
CA ALA A 60 -9.34 -5.47 -16.13
C ALA A 60 -8.74 -5.71 -14.74
N THR A 61 -7.72 -6.58 -14.64
CA THR A 61 -7.03 -6.86 -13.37
C THR A 61 -6.22 -5.65 -12.88
N ALA A 62 -5.56 -4.90 -13.77
CA ALA A 62 -4.91 -3.65 -13.43
C ALA A 62 -5.90 -2.57 -12.96
N ALA A 63 -7.05 -2.43 -13.64
CA ALA A 63 -8.11 -1.51 -13.22
C ALA A 63 -8.68 -1.88 -11.85
N ALA A 64 -8.93 -3.17 -11.59
CA ALA A 64 -9.39 -3.65 -10.29
C ALA A 64 -8.37 -3.36 -9.17
N ALA A 65 -7.07 -3.58 -9.42
CA ALA A 65 -6.02 -3.22 -8.49
C ALA A 65 -5.97 -1.70 -8.22
N GLY A 66 -6.14 -0.87 -9.26
CA GLY A 66 -6.24 0.58 -9.15
C GLY A 66 -7.44 1.04 -8.30
N LEU A 67 -8.61 0.42 -8.47
CA LEU A 67 -9.78 0.70 -7.65
C LEU A 67 -9.57 0.28 -6.18
N ALA A 68 -8.96 -0.89 -5.95
CA ALA A 68 -8.67 -1.37 -4.60
C ALA A 68 -7.72 -0.42 -3.85
N ILE A 69 -6.62 0.01 -4.49
CA ILE A 69 -5.70 0.98 -3.87
C ILE A 69 -6.34 2.36 -3.71
N GLY A 70 -7.21 2.77 -4.64
CA GLY A 70 -7.97 4.01 -4.53
C GLY A 70 -8.89 4.03 -3.32
N VAL A 71 -9.66 2.97 -3.10
CA VAL A 71 -10.52 2.82 -1.91
C VAL A 71 -9.66 2.83 -0.64
N GLY A 72 -8.57 2.04 -0.60
CA GLY A 72 -7.65 2.03 0.53
C GLY A 72 -7.06 3.41 0.84
N THR A 73 -6.69 4.17 -0.19
CA THR A 73 -6.15 5.53 -0.07
C THR A 73 -7.18 6.47 0.57
N LEU A 74 -8.45 6.43 0.16
CA LEU A 74 -9.49 7.29 0.72
C LEU A 74 -9.68 7.04 2.23
N PHE A 75 -9.77 5.77 2.64
CA PHE A 75 -9.91 5.42 4.04
C PHE A 75 -8.63 5.71 4.85
N PHE A 76 -7.45 5.50 4.26
CA PHE A 76 -6.18 5.83 4.89
C PHE A 76 -6.07 7.32 5.22
N PHE A 77 -6.33 8.21 4.24
CA PHE A 77 -6.33 9.65 4.46
C PHE A 77 -7.41 10.08 5.46
N ARG A 78 -8.57 9.41 5.47
CA ARG A 78 -9.59 9.67 6.49
C ARG A 78 -9.11 9.27 7.89
N LEU A 79 -8.52 8.09 8.06
CA LEU A 79 -8.02 7.60 9.36
C LEU A 79 -6.86 8.44 9.88
N LEU A 80 -6.00 8.95 8.99
CA LEU A 80 -4.96 9.89 9.38
C LEU A 80 -5.54 11.15 10.04
N THR A 81 -6.82 11.51 9.89
CA THR A 81 -7.39 12.68 10.60
C THR A 81 -7.58 12.43 12.10
N THR A 82 -7.76 11.18 12.52
CA THR A 82 -8.05 10.81 13.92
C THR A 82 -6.90 10.04 14.57
N GLU A 83 -6.09 9.36 13.78
CA GLU A 83 -5.05 8.47 14.28
C GLU A 83 -3.64 9.06 14.28
N LYS A 84 -2.81 8.52 15.19
CA LYS A 84 -1.36 8.75 15.18
C LYS A 84 -0.76 8.05 13.96
N ALA A 85 0.07 8.78 13.20
CA ALA A 85 0.63 8.28 11.94
C ALA A 85 1.42 6.97 12.13
N GLY A 86 2.26 6.85 13.17
CA GLY A 86 3.09 5.65 13.41
C GLY A 86 2.29 4.35 13.56
N PRO A 87 1.42 4.21 14.59
CA PRO A 87 0.62 2.99 14.77
C PRO A 87 -0.33 2.69 13.60
N LEU A 88 -0.96 3.72 13.03
CA LEU A 88 -1.81 3.55 11.85
C LEU A 88 -1.00 2.98 10.70
N LEU A 89 0.20 3.52 10.42
CA LEU A 89 1.05 3.07 9.33
C LEU A 89 1.49 1.64 9.49
N ALA A 90 2.06 1.29 10.64
CA ALA A 90 2.52 -0.06 10.92
C ALA A 90 1.36 -1.08 10.81
N THR A 91 0.16 -0.68 11.21
CA THR A 91 -1.04 -1.51 11.06
C THR A 91 -1.47 -1.64 9.61
N THR A 92 -1.57 -0.54 8.88
CA THR A 92 -2.00 -0.57 7.47
C THR A 92 -0.97 -1.25 6.57
N ALA A 93 0.31 -1.21 6.91
CA ALA A 93 1.39 -1.89 6.21
C ALA A 93 1.36 -3.42 6.36
N SER A 94 0.39 -3.98 7.11
CA SER A 94 0.18 -5.42 7.21
C SER A 94 -0.59 -6.03 6.03
N TYR A 95 -0.95 -5.23 5.01
CA TYR A 95 -1.57 -5.72 3.76
C TYR A 95 -0.81 -6.85 3.04
N PRO A 96 0.53 -7.05 3.20
CA PRO A 96 1.20 -8.23 2.64
C PRO A 96 0.60 -9.55 3.13
N ILE A 97 -0.04 -9.59 4.30
CA ILE A 97 -0.78 -10.78 4.77
C ILE A 97 -1.92 -11.10 3.81
N VAL A 98 -2.73 -10.09 3.46
CA VAL A 98 -3.86 -10.26 2.53
C VAL A 98 -3.36 -10.72 1.16
N ALA A 99 -2.29 -10.10 0.65
CA ALA A 99 -1.69 -10.48 -0.62
C ALA A 99 -1.14 -11.93 -0.59
N ALA A 100 -0.45 -12.32 0.48
CA ALA A 100 0.09 -13.68 0.63
C ALA A 100 -1.01 -14.73 0.68
N LEU A 101 -2.11 -14.47 1.40
CA LEU A 101 -3.25 -15.39 1.48
C LEU A 101 -3.98 -15.51 0.13
N LEU A 102 -4.13 -14.41 -0.60
CA LEU A 102 -4.71 -14.43 -1.94
C LEU A 102 -3.81 -15.15 -2.95
N ALA A 103 -2.49 -14.94 -2.87
CA ALA A 103 -1.54 -15.66 -3.72
C ALA A 103 -1.55 -17.16 -3.42
N TRP A 104 -1.60 -17.52 -2.14
CA TRP A 104 -1.73 -18.92 -1.72
C TRP A 104 -3.03 -19.57 -2.20
N GLY A 105 -4.17 -18.89 -2.03
CA GLY A 105 -5.48 -19.45 -2.37
C GLY A 105 -5.85 -19.39 -3.86
N LEU A 106 -5.48 -18.33 -4.57
CA LEU A 106 -5.93 -18.06 -5.95
C LEU A 106 -4.84 -18.28 -7.00
N LEU A 107 -3.57 -18.07 -6.64
CA LEU A 107 -2.42 -18.29 -7.53
C LEU A 107 -1.71 -19.61 -7.27
N ALA A 108 -2.15 -20.37 -6.25
CA ALA A 108 -1.55 -21.62 -5.80
C ALA A 108 -0.06 -21.48 -5.43
N GLU A 109 0.37 -20.30 -4.97
CA GLU A 109 1.73 -20.07 -4.50
C GLU A 109 1.91 -20.69 -3.09
N PRO A 110 2.78 -21.71 -2.91
CA PRO A 110 2.89 -22.38 -1.63
C PRO A 110 3.56 -21.48 -0.58
N LEU A 111 2.94 -21.40 0.60
CA LEU A 111 3.52 -20.74 1.78
C LEU A 111 4.28 -21.76 2.64
N SER A 112 5.57 -21.51 2.85
CA SER A 112 6.42 -22.27 3.74
C SER A 112 6.07 -22.04 5.22
N PRO A 113 6.44 -22.97 6.12
CA PRO A 113 6.22 -22.78 7.56
C PRO A 113 6.84 -21.49 8.13
N ARG A 114 7.95 -21.03 7.55
CA ARG A 114 8.61 -19.78 7.95
C ARG A 114 7.80 -18.55 7.55
N GLU A 115 7.16 -18.57 6.38
CA GLU A 115 6.28 -17.49 5.92
C GLU A 115 5.01 -17.41 6.76
N TRP A 116 4.44 -18.57 7.12
CA TRP A 116 3.32 -18.63 8.08
C TRP A 116 3.69 -18.02 9.43
N LEU A 117 4.86 -18.38 9.98
CA LEU A 117 5.34 -17.79 11.22
C LEU A 117 5.52 -16.27 11.08
N GLY A 118 6.09 -15.80 9.96
CA GLY A 118 6.22 -14.37 9.68
C GLY A 118 4.87 -13.64 9.67
N ILE A 119 3.85 -14.22 9.01
CA ILE A 119 2.49 -13.70 9.00
C ILE A 119 1.93 -13.59 10.42
N LEU A 120 2.06 -14.64 11.23
CA LEU A 120 1.57 -14.65 12.62
C LEU A 120 2.26 -13.58 13.48
N LEU A 121 3.57 -13.38 13.31
CA LEU A 121 4.31 -12.34 14.01
C LEU A 121 3.86 -10.93 13.61
N VAL A 122 3.59 -10.69 12.32
CA VAL A 122 3.03 -9.42 11.86
C VAL A 122 1.65 -9.19 12.47
N VAL A 123 0.76 -10.19 12.47
CA VAL A 123 -0.56 -10.09 13.10
C VAL A 123 -0.43 -9.75 14.59
N GLY A 124 0.45 -10.45 15.32
CA GLY A 124 0.72 -10.17 16.73
C GLY A 124 1.22 -8.73 16.96
N GLY A 125 2.12 -8.25 16.12
CA GLY A 125 2.61 -6.87 16.16
C GLY A 125 1.52 -5.83 15.90
N VAL A 126 0.64 -6.09 14.94
CA VAL A 126 -0.54 -5.23 14.67
C VAL A 126 -1.45 -5.16 15.90
N ILE A 127 -1.78 -6.31 16.49
CA ILE A 127 -2.62 -6.38 17.70
C ILE A 127 -1.97 -5.57 18.84
N ALA A 128 -0.68 -5.74 19.07
CA ALA A 128 0.05 -5.02 20.11
C ALA A 128 0.04 -3.49 19.89
N LEU A 129 0.10 -3.02 18.65
CA LEU A 129 0.05 -1.58 18.32
C LEU A 129 -1.34 -0.96 18.49
N GLN A 130 -2.40 -1.77 18.36
CA GLN A 130 -3.80 -1.35 18.49
C GLN A 130 -4.31 -1.47 19.93
N TRP A 131 -3.59 -2.17 20.80
CA TRP A 131 -3.93 -2.32 22.21
C TRP A 131 -3.82 -0.98 22.93
N ARG A 132 -4.98 -0.34 23.17
CA ARG A 132 -5.12 0.91 23.93
C ARG A 132 -6.08 0.71 25.08
#